data_AF-A0A950F5U2-F1
#
_entry.id   AF-A0A950F5U2-F1
#
_cell.length_a   1.000
_cell.length_b   1.000
_cell.length_c   1.000
_cell.angle_alpha   90.00
_cell.angle_beta   90.00
_cell.angle_gamma   90.00
#
_symmetry.space_group_name_H-M   'P 1'
#
loop_
_entity.id
_entity.type
_entity.pdbx_description
1 polymer ?
#
loop_
_entity_poly.entity_id
_entity_poly.type
_entity_poly.pdbx_seq_one_letter_code
_entity_poly.pdbx_strand_id
1 'polypeptide(L)'
;MQCAESLRLQAYFDGEVDAVAAAEIERHAGRCPECRALLEDLEQTRARMLDEEDGARASKPVAAWPAPWRIASFWLGAAGGLGTALAAGLVFLWVARAPPSALPEELVAAHVRSLMPSHLTDVLSTDQHTVKPWFAGHADVSPAVADFAAQGYRLVGGRADYLAGQRTAAVVYQHGAHIINVFSWASPRGS
;
A
#
# COMPACT_ATOMS: atom_id res chain seq x y z
N MET A 1 -6.61 9.28 33.09
CA MET A 1 -5.51 10.26 32.97
C MET A 1 -4.41 9.50 32.29
N GLN A 2 -4.04 9.83 31.05
CA GLN A 2 -3.18 8.96 30.23
C GLN A 2 -1.97 8.42 31.00
N CYS A 3 -1.89 7.09 31.10
CA CYS A 3 -0.75 6.39 31.66
C CYS A 3 0.57 6.81 30.98
N ALA A 4 1.62 7.01 31.77
CA ALA A 4 2.94 7.40 31.26
C ALA A 4 3.59 6.34 30.36
N GLU A 5 3.14 5.08 30.45
CA GLU A 5 3.64 3.95 29.65
C GLU A 5 2.96 3.83 28.27
N SER A 6 2.06 4.74 27.90
CA SER A 6 1.29 4.67 26.64
C SER A 6 2.16 4.61 25.38
N LEU A 7 3.23 5.42 25.32
CA LEU A 7 4.16 5.44 24.18
C LEU A 7 4.98 4.15 24.08
N ARG A 8 5.38 3.57 25.22
CA ARG A 8 6.12 2.30 25.26
C ARG A 8 5.23 1.15 24.80
N LEU A 9 3.95 1.18 25.16
CA LEU A 9 2.96 0.20 24.70
C LEU A 9 2.75 0.27 23.17
N GLN A 10 2.72 1.46 22.58
CA GLN A 10 2.63 1.62 21.11
C GLN A 10 3.87 1.05 20.41
N ALA A 11 5.07 1.35 20.92
CA ALA A 11 6.30 0.74 20.39
C ALA A 11 6.30 -0.80 20.51
N TYR A 12 5.75 -1.36 21.60
CA TYR A 12 5.54 -2.80 21.73
C TYR A 12 4.58 -3.35 20.69
N PHE A 13 3.45 -2.66 20.45
CA PHE A 13 2.47 -3.05 19.44
C PHE A 13 3.06 -3.08 18.03
N ASP A 14 3.96 -2.14 17.72
CA ASP A 14 4.67 -2.07 16.44
C ASP A 14 5.84 -3.07 16.33
N GLY A 15 6.19 -3.76 17.42
CA GLY A 15 7.31 -4.71 17.46
C GLY A 15 8.70 -4.07 17.60
N GLU A 16 8.76 -2.79 17.99
CA GLU A 16 9.97 -1.94 18.03
C GLU A 16 10.67 -1.93 19.41
N VAL A 17 10.42 -2.95 20.24
CA VAL A 17 11.02 -3.10 21.57
C VAL A 17 11.79 -4.39 21.69
N ASP A 18 12.87 -4.39 22.48
CA ASP A 18 13.60 -5.62 22.79
C ASP A 18 12.79 -6.56 23.70
N ALA A 19 13.25 -7.80 23.82
CA ALA A 19 12.55 -8.84 24.59
C ALA A 19 12.41 -8.52 26.09
N VAL A 20 13.33 -7.75 26.67
CA VAL A 20 13.28 -7.37 28.09
C VAL A 20 12.21 -6.31 28.29
N ALA A 21 12.22 -5.27 27.44
CA ALA A 21 11.21 -4.22 27.44
C ALA A 21 9.81 -4.78 27.15
N ALA A 22 9.68 -5.74 26.22
CA ALA A 22 8.42 -6.42 25.94
C ALA A 22 7.82 -7.08 27.19
N ALA A 23 8.63 -7.86 27.93
CA ALA A 23 8.17 -8.53 29.15
C ALA A 23 7.74 -7.56 30.26
N GLU A 24 8.42 -6.41 30.37
CA GLU A 24 8.05 -5.34 31.31
C GLU A 24 6.69 -4.71 30.96
N ILE A 25 6.48 -4.44 29.67
CA ILE A 25 5.24 -3.84 29.14
C ILE A 25 4.07 -4.81 29.31
N GLU A 26 4.25 -6.10 29.01
CA GLU A 26 3.23 -7.14 29.23
C GLU A 26 2.81 -7.22 30.70
N ARG A 27 3.77 -7.20 31.63
CA ARG A 27 3.50 -7.14 33.07
C ARG A 27 2.76 -5.88 33.51
N HIS A 28 3.02 -4.76 32.83
CA HIS A 28 2.32 -3.50 33.10
C HIS A 28 0.88 -3.55 32.57
N ALA A 29 0.68 -3.93 31.31
CA ALA A 29 -0.63 -4.05 30.67
C ALA A 29 -1.55 -5.05 31.40
N GLY A 30 -0.98 -6.10 32.02
CA GLY A 30 -1.71 -7.02 32.88
C GLY A 30 -2.36 -6.35 34.11
N ARG A 31 -1.83 -5.20 34.57
CA ARG A 31 -2.27 -4.51 35.81
C ARG A 31 -2.83 -3.11 35.58
N CYS A 32 -2.62 -2.51 34.41
CA CYS A 32 -3.08 -1.18 34.06
C CYS A 32 -4.28 -1.25 33.10
N PRO A 33 -5.49 -0.85 33.53
CA PRO A 33 -6.68 -0.91 32.68
C PRO A 33 -6.61 0.07 31.49
N GLU A 34 -5.95 1.22 31.64
CA GLU A 34 -5.78 2.18 30.55
C GLU A 34 -4.91 1.63 29.42
N CYS A 35 -3.79 0.99 29.77
CA CYS A 35 -2.91 0.34 28.78
C CYS A 35 -3.60 -0.84 28.09
N ARG A 36 -4.43 -1.60 28.81
CA ARG A 36 -5.21 -2.68 28.20
C ARG A 36 -6.21 -2.15 27.17
N ALA A 37 -6.96 -1.11 27.53
CA ALA A 37 -7.92 -0.48 26.61
C ALA A 37 -7.22 0.12 25.38
N LEU A 38 -6.03 0.70 25.55
CA LEU A 38 -5.23 1.22 24.44
C LEU A 38 -4.78 0.10 23.49
N LEU A 39 -4.34 -1.04 24.02
CA LEU A 39 -3.94 -2.19 23.19
C LEU A 39 -5.13 -2.76 22.39
N GLU A 40 -6.30 -2.89 23.03
CA GLU A 40 -7.53 -3.34 22.36
C GLU A 40 -7.96 -2.37 21.24
N ASP A 41 -7.85 -1.05 21.45
CA ASP A 41 -8.18 -0.04 20.44
C ASP A 41 -7.22 -0.10 19.23
N LEU A 42 -5.92 -0.32 19.47
CA LEU A 42 -4.91 -0.50 18.42
C LEU A 42 -5.17 -1.77 17.61
N GLU A 43 -5.47 -2.89 18.28
CA GLU A 43 -5.82 -4.16 17.61
C GLU A 43 -7.10 -4.03 16.77
N GLN A 44 -8.13 -3.36 17.30
CA GLN A 44 -9.38 -3.12 16.58
C GLN A 44 -9.17 -2.24 15.35
N THR A 45 -8.33 -1.21 15.47
CA THR A 45 -7.99 -0.33 14.35
C THR A 45 -7.24 -1.11 13.26
N ARG A 46 -6.26 -1.94 13.64
CA ARG A 46 -5.54 -2.81 12.70
C ARG A 46 -6.48 -3.79 12.00
N ALA A 47 -7.41 -4.41 12.73
CA ALA A 47 -8.38 -5.33 12.16
C ALA A 47 -9.27 -4.66 11.11
N ARG A 48 -9.75 -3.42 11.37
CA ARG A 48 -10.54 -2.67 10.39
C ARG A 48 -9.77 -2.34 9.11
N MET A 49 -8.49 -1.98 9.24
CA MET A 49 -7.63 -1.72 8.08
C MET A 49 -7.45 -2.99 7.23
N LEU A 50 -7.26 -4.14 7.85
CA LEU A 50 -7.12 -5.42 7.14
C LEU A 50 -8.43 -5.89 6.49
N ASP A 51 -9.58 -5.69 7.14
CA ASP A 51 -10.90 -6.01 6.57
C ASP A 51 -11.22 -5.16 5.32
N GLU A 52 -10.82 -3.89 5.30
CA GLU A 52 -10.94 -3.04 4.11
C GLU A 52 -10.07 -3.53 2.95
N GLU A 53 -8.88 -4.08 3.24
CA GLU A 53 -7.99 -4.68 2.24
C GLU A 53 -8.55 -6.01 1.69
N ASP A 54 -9.11 -6.87 2.53
CA ASP A 54 -9.69 -8.16 2.11
C ASP A 54 -11.01 -7.99 1.34
N GLY A 55 -11.82 -6.98 1.68
CA GLY A 55 -13.01 -6.59 0.92
C GLY A 55 -12.69 -6.13 -0.51
N ALA A 56 -11.52 -5.51 -0.72
CA ALA A 56 -11.01 -5.16 -2.05
C ALA A 56 -10.45 -6.36 -2.83
N ARG A 57 -10.03 -7.42 -2.12
CA ARG A 57 -9.44 -8.64 -2.71
C ARG A 57 -10.48 -9.70 -3.09
N ALA A 58 -11.73 -9.57 -2.62
CA ALA A 58 -12.87 -10.35 -3.09
C ALA A 58 -13.35 -9.90 -4.49
N SER A 59 -12.44 -9.93 -5.47
CA SER A 59 -12.80 -9.79 -6.87
C SER A 59 -13.64 -10.99 -7.27
N LYS A 60 -14.95 -10.77 -7.50
CA LYS A 60 -15.83 -11.77 -8.11
C LYS A 60 -15.17 -12.32 -9.38
N PRO A 61 -15.19 -13.64 -9.63
CA PRO A 61 -14.60 -14.18 -10.83
C PRO A 61 -15.24 -13.50 -12.04
N VAL A 62 -14.41 -12.84 -12.85
CA VAL A 62 -14.80 -12.22 -14.11
C VAL A 62 -15.53 -13.27 -14.94
N ALA A 63 -16.74 -12.92 -15.38
CA ALA A 63 -17.62 -13.79 -16.14
C ALA A 63 -16.84 -14.51 -17.25
N ALA A 64 -16.84 -15.83 -17.18
CA ALA A 64 -16.27 -16.71 -18.19
C ALA A 64 -16.87 -16.37 -19.55
N TRP A 65 -16.03 -16.04 -20.52
CA TRP A 65 -16.44 -15.92 -21.91
C TRP A 65 -17.04 -17.26 -22.38
N PRO A 66 -18.18 -17.27 -23.11
CA PRO A 66 -18.74 -18.51 -23.59
C PRO A 66 -17.78 -19.13 -24.61
N ALA A 67 -17.20 -20.27 -24.26
CA ALA A 67 -16.39 -21.05 -25.17
C ALA A 67 -17.28 -21.57 -26.32
N PRO A 68 -16.91 -21.35 -27.59
CA PRO A 68 -17.65 -21.95 -28.70
C PRO A 68 -17.41 -23.46 -28.70
N TRP A 69 -18.49 -24.22 -28.53
CA TRP A 69 -18.49 -25.65 -28.77
C TRP A 69 -18.22 -25.92 -30.25
N ARG A 70 -17.11 -26.59 -30.56
CA ARG A 70 -16.94 -27.31 -31.82
C ARG A 70 -16.53 -28.74 -31.53
N ILE A 71 -17.45 -29.64 -31.81
CA ILE A 71 -17.25 -31.09 -31.80
C ILE A 71 -16.49 -31.45 -33.07
N ALA A 72 -15.21 -31.81 -32.93
CA ALA A 72 -14.41 -32.70 -33.80
C ALA A 72 -13.01 -32.76 -33.18
N SER A 73 -12.36 -33.88 -32.85
CA SER A 73 -12.43 -35.24 -33.36
C SER A 73 -12.00 -36.19 -32.24
N PHE A 74 -12.74 -37.27 -32.08
CA PHE A 74 -12.54 -38.35 -31.08
C PHE A 74 -11.21 -39.13 -31.24
N TRP A 75 -10.39 -38.84 -32.25
CA TRP A 75 -9.19 -39.63 -32.59
C TRP A 75 -7.82 -38.99 -32.23
N LEU A 76 -7.77 -37.90 -31.46
CA LEU A 76 -6.51 -37.29 -31.00
C LEU A 76 -6.23 -37.44 -29.48
N GLY A 77 -6.87 -38.40 -28.81
CA GLY A 77 -6.84 -38.53 -27.35
C GLY A 77 -5.52 -39.03 -26.72
N ALA A 78 -4.63 -39.69 -27.47
CA ALA A 78 -3.45 -40.33 -26.86
C ALA A 78 -2.19 -39.44 -26.80
N ALA A 79 -2.08 -38.40 -27.64
CA ALA A 79 -0.96 -37.45 -27.64
C ALA A 79 -1.30 -36.11 -26.98
N GLY A 80 -2.58 -35.81 -26.74
CA GLY A 80 -3.04 -34.52 -26.21
C GLY A 80 -2.88 -34.34 -24.70
N GLY A 81 -2.89 -35.43 -23.91
CA GLY A 81 -2.90 -35.35 -22.44
C GLY A 81 -1.63 -34.77 -21.83
N LEU A 82 -0.46 -35.04 -22.42
CA LEU A 82 0.80 -34.49 -21.93
C LEU A 82 0.95 -33.00 -22.30
N GLY A 83 0.49 -32.62 -23.50
CA GLY A 83 0.51 -31.22 -23.96
C GLY A 83 -0.43 -30.33 -23.16
N THR A 84 -1.64 -30.83 -22.82
CA THR A 84 -2.59 -30.07 -21.99
C THR A 84 -2.14 -29.98 -20.54
N ALA A 85 -1.56 -31.03 -19.97
CA ALA A 85 -1.00 -30.99 -18.61
C ALA A 85 0.22 -30.05 -18.52
N LEU A 86 1.09 -30.04 -19.52
CA LEU A 86 2.22 -29.11 -19.59
C LEU A 86 1.76 -27.66 -19.80
N ALA A 87 0.78 -27.42 -20.68
CA ALA A 87 0.21 -26.09 -20.87
C ALA A 87 -0.50 -25.59 -19.60
N ALA A 88 -1.30 -26.44 -18.95
CA ALA A 88 -1.94 -26.11 -17.68
C ALA A 88 -0.91 -25.89 -16.56
N GLY A 89 0.16 -26.69 -16.51
CA GLY A 89 1.26 -26.51 -15.57
C GLY A 89 2.02 -25.21 -15.79
N LEU A 90 2.27 -24.82 -17.05
CA LEU A 90 2.91 -23.54 -17.39
C LEU A 90 2.02 -22.35 -17.04
N VAL A 91 0.72 -22.40 -17.36
CA VAL A 91 -0.24 -21.36 -16.97
C VAL A 91 -0.37 -21.28 -15.45
N PHE A 92 -0.44 -22.42 -14.75
CA PHE A 92 -0.48 -22.46 -13.30
C PHE A 92 0.79 -21.88 -12.67
N LEU A 93 1.98 -22.25 -13.17
CA LEU A 93 3.24 -21.67 -12.72
C LEU A 93 3.30 -20.16 -12.98
N TRP A 94 2.72 -19.68 -14.09
CA TRP A 94 2.69 -18.26 -14.42
C TRP A 94 1.73 -17.47 -13.51
N VAL A 95 0.53 -18.01 -13.25
CA VAL A 95 -0.47 -17.41 -12.34
C VAL A 95 -0.02 -17.51 -10.87
N ALA A 96 0.57 -18.63 -10.46
CA ALA A 96 1.15 -18.80 -9.11
C ALA A 96 2.38 -17.92 -8.88
N ARG A 97 2.97 -17.36 -9.96
CA ARG A 97 4.01 -16.33 -9.90
C ARG A 97 3.47 -14.92 -9.86
N ALA A 98 2.15 -14.71 -9.92
CA ALA A 98 1.58 -13.38 -9.74
C ALA A 98 2.07 -12.85 -8.39
N PRO A 99 2.91 -11.80 -8.38
CA PRO A 99 3.48 -11.32 -7.13
C PRO A 99 2.32 -10.93 -6.20
N PRO A 100 2.42 -11.20 -4.89
CA PRO A 100 1.48 -10.63 -3.94
C PRO A 100 1.41 -9.11 -4.18
N SER A 101 0.23 -8.51 -3.99
CA SER A 101 0.00 -7.08 -4.17
C SER A 101 1.08 -6.28 -3.44
N ALA A 102 2.08 -5.84 -4.20
CA ALA A 102 3.37 -5.38 -3.69
C ALA A 102 3.34 -3.89 -3.35
N LEU A 103 2.17 -3.32 -3.02
CA LEU A 103 2.01 -1.89 -2.85
C LEU A 103 3.02 -1.27 -1.88
N PRO A 104 3.32 -1.88 -0.70
CA PRO A 104 4.35 -1.35 0.19
C PRO A 104 5.74 -1.35 -0.45
N GLU A 105 6.11 -2.41 -1.16
CA GLU A 105 7.41 -2.54 -1.84
C GLU A 105 7.51 -1.57 -3.03
N GLU A 106 6.42 -1.38 -3.77
CA GLU A 106 6.33 -0.44 -4.89
C GLU A 106 6.38 1.02 -4.42
N LEU A 107 5.74 1.33 -3.28
CA LEU A 107 5.84 2.64 -2.62
C LEU A 107 7.28 2.94 -2.20
N VAL A 108 7.96 1.97 -1.58
CA VAL A 108 9.37 2.10 -1.18
C VAL A 108 10.26 2.25 -2.43
N ALA A 109 10.03 1.44 -3.46
CA ALA A 109 10.78 1.53 -4.71
C ALA A 109 10.57 2.88 -5.43
N ALA A 110 9.34 3.39 -5.47
CA ALA A 110 9.02 4.71 -5.99
C ALA A 110 9.67 5.83 -5.18
N HIS A 111 9.70 5.69 -3.85
CA HIS A 111 10.41 6.62 -2.98
C HIS A 111 11.92 6.62 -3.30
N VAL A 112 12.59 5.47 -3.29
CA VAL A 112 14.03 5.36 -3.57
C VAL A 112 14.35 5.89 -4.98
N ARG A 113 13.52 5.58 -5.98
CA ARG A 113 13.67 6.10 -7.35
C ARG A 113 13.62 7.63 -7.40
N SER A 114 12.73 8.25 -6.62
CA SER A 114 12.60 9.71 -6.56
C SER A 114 13.83 10.41 -5.97
N LEU A 115 14.63 9.71 -5.16
CA LEU A 115 15.86 10.27 -4.58
C LEU A 115 17.01 10.31 -5.60
N MET A 116 16.90 9.60 -6.73
CA MET A 116 17.86 9.73 -7.81
C MET A 116 17.77 11.15 -8.41
N PRO A 117 18.87 11.68 -8.96
CA PRO A 117 18.89 13.03 -9.54
C PRO A 117 17.75 13.24 -10.53
N SER A 118 17.14 14.44 -10.52
CA SER A 118 16.08 14.88 -11.43
C SER A 118 14.71 14.20 -11.34
N HIS A 119 14.45 13.35 -10.33
CA HIS A 119 13.16 12.65 -10.17
C HIS A 119 12.39 13.00 -8.89
N LEU A 120 12.90 13.93 -8.08
CA LEU A 120 12.29 14.27 -6.80
C LEU A 120 10.93 14.98 -6.98
N THR A 121 10.89 15.99 -7.84
CA THR A 121 9.70 16.80 -8.13
C THR A 121 9.61 17.12 -9.62
N ASP A 122 8.41 17.03 -10.19
CA ASP A 122 8.11 17.53 -11.53
C ASP A 122 7.63 18.99 -11.48
N VAL A 123 6.94 19.36 -10.39
CA VAL A 123 6.57 20.73 -10.07
C VAL A 123 7.27 21.15 -8.78
N LEU A 124 8.24 22.06 -8.92
CA LEU A 124 8.94 22.67 -7.80
C LEU A 124 8.14 23.87 -7.30
N SER A 125 7.38 23.69 -6.22
CA SER A 125 6.66 24.79 -5.58
C SER A 125 6.39 24.50 -4.13
N THR A 126 6.69 25.48 -3.29
CA THR A 126 6.37 25.47 -1.86
C THR A 126 4.95 25.97 -1.58
N ASP A 127 4.18 26.31 -2.62
CA ASP A 127 2.80 26.81 -2.50
C ASP A 127 1.80 25.76 -3.00
N GLN A 128 0.93 25.33 -2.09
CA GLN A 128 -0.16 24.40 -2.37
C GLN A 128 -1.09 24.88 -3.50
N HIS A 129 -1.22 26.20 -3.71
CA HIS A 129 -2.07 26.78 -4.75
C HIS A 129 -1.44 26.69 -6.14
N THR A 130 -0.17 26.29 -6.24
CA THR A 130 0.50 25.94 -7.50
C THR A 130 0.51 24.44 -7.75
N VAL A 131 0.71 23.64 -6.69
CA VAL A 131 0.85 22.18 -6.79
C VAL A 131 -0.50 21.49 -7.09
N LYS A 132 -1.60 21.91 -6.45
CA LYS A 132 -2.92 21.26 -6.67
C LYS A 132 -3.44 21.42 -8.11
N PRO A 133 -3.42 22.61 -8.74
CA PRO A 133 -3.83 22.75 -10.13
C PRO A 133 -2.93 21.98 -11.11
N TRP A 134 -1.63 21.87 -10.82
CA TRP A 134 -0.71 21.09 -11.65
C TRP A 134 -1.12 19.61 -11.71
N PHE A 135 -1.53 19.03 -10.57
CA PHE A 135 -1.98 17.64 -10.50
C PHE A 135 -3.24 17.34 -11.31
N ALA A 136 -4.13 18.30 -11.51
CA ALA A 136 -5.37 18.10 -12.27
C ALA A 136 -5.14 17.66 -13.73
N GLY A 137 -3.95 17.90 -14.30
CA GLY A 137 -3.56 17.41 -15.63
C GLY A 137 -2.61 16.21 -15.62
N HIS A 138 -2.01 15.87 -14.46
CA HIS A 138 -0.84 14.99 -14.39
C HIS A 138 -1.04 13.75 -13.51
N ALA A 139 -2.07 13.69 -12.68
CA ALA A 139 -2.46 12.51 -11.91
C ALA A 139 -3.98 12.31 -11.94
N ASP A 140 -4.45 11.11 -11.61
CA ASP A 140 -5.87 10.78 -11.61
C ASP A 140 -6.59 11.28 -10.33
N VAL A 141 -5.84 11.88 -9.40
CA VAL A 141 -6.34 12.45 -8.15
C VAL A 141 -5.68 13.80 -7.83
N SER A 142 -6.40 14.63 -7.08
CA SER A 142 -5.86 15.84 -6.46
C SER A 142 -5.50 15.56 -5.00
N PRO A 143 -4.21 15.50 -4.63
CA PRO A 143 -3.81 15.19 -3.27
C PRO A 143 -4.23 16.28 -2.28
N ALA A 144 -4.55 15.88 -1.06
CA ALA A 144 -4.64 16.80 0.07
C ALA A 144 -3.23 17.31 0.42
N VAL A 145 -2.88 18.47 -0.11
CA VAL A 145 -1.70 19.24 0.34
C VAL A 145 -2.12 20.06 1.54
N ALA A 146 -1.46 19.84 2.68
CA ALA A 146 -1.66 20.54 3.94
C ALA A 146 -0.39 21.32 4.29
N ASP A 147 -0.56 22.44 4.99
CA ASP A 147 0.56 23.23 5.49
C ASP A 147 1.03 22.68 6.83
N PHE A 148 2.25 22.15 6.85
CA PHE A 148 2.91 21.61 8.03
C PHE A 148 4.17 22.42 8.41
N ALA A 149 4.29 23.65 7.90
CA ALA A 149 5.47 24.48 8.16
C ALA A 149 5.68 24.75 9.66
N ALA A 150 4.59 24.89 10.42
CA ALA A 150 4.65 25.08 11.87
C ALA A 150 5.25 23.88 12.63
N GLN A 151 5.14 22.67 12.08
CA GLN A 151 5.73 21.45 12.60
C GLN A 151 7.12 21.16 11.99
N GLY A 152 7.65 22.06 11.17
CA GLY A 152 8.97 21.93 10.55
C GLY A 152 9.00 21.18 9.22
N TYR A 153 7.85 20.76 8.69
CA TYR A 153 7.76 20.07 7.39
C TYR A 153 7.52 21.10 6.29
N ARG A 154 8.53 21.33 5.46
CA ARG A 154 8.45 22.22 4.31
C ARG A 154 7.89 21.46 3.10
N LEU A 155 6.85 21.98 2.47
CA LEU A 155 6.43 21.53 1.14
C LEU A 155 7.50 21.90 0.11
N VAL A 156 8.01 20.93 -0.63
CA VAL A 156 9.03 21.11 -1.69
C VAL A 156 8.38 21.18 -3.06
N GLY A 157 7.32 20.40 -3.26
CA GLY A 157 6.62 20.32 -4.54
C GLY A 157 5.81 19.05 -4.68
N GLY A 158 5.63 18.62 -5.92
CA GLY A 158 4.96 17.38 -6.26
C GLY A 158 5.54 16.74 -7.52
N ARG A 159 5.20 15.47 -7.72
CA ARG A 159 5.46 14.74 -8.96
C ARG A 159 4.30 13.82 -9.30
N ALA A 160 4.14 13.53 -10.59
CA ALA A 160 3.29 12.44 -11.05
C ALA A 160 4.10 11.14 -11.04
N ASP A 161 3.50 10.07 -10.56
CA ASP A 161 4.13 8.75 -10.49
C ASP A 161 3.14 7.68 -10.96
N TYR A 162 3.60 6.44 -11.02
CA TYR A 162 2.76 5.28 -11.28
C TYR A 162 2.94 4.24 -10.18
N LEU A 163 1.82 3.84 -9.57
CA LEU A 163 1.75 2.73 -8.62
C LEU A 163 0.70 1.74 -9.13
N ALA A 164 1.03 0.46 -9.22
CA ALA A 164 0.16 -0.60 -9.71
C ALA A 164 -0.54 -0.27 -11.04
N GLY A 165 0.14 0.48 -11.92
CA GLY A 165 -0.40 0.92 -13.21
C GLY A 165 -1.43 2.06 -13.16
N GLN A 166 -1.61 2.73 -12.02
CA GLN A 166 -2.49 3.89 -11.84
C GLN A 166 -1.68 5.19 -11.75
N ARG A 167 -2.15 6.30 -12.35
CA ARG A 167 -1.46 7.60 -12.21
C ARG A 167 -1.66 8.11 -10.78
N THR A 168 -0.55 8.21 -10.08
CA THR A 168 -0.49 8.58 -8.66
C THR A 168 0.06 9.98 -8.52
N ALA A 169 -0.47 10.75 -7.56
CA ALA A 169 0.13 12.01 -7.15
C ALA A 169 1.06 11.78 -5.95
N ALA A 170 2.29 12.26 -6.02
CA ALA A 170 3.22 12.25 -4.89
C ALA A 170 3.54 13.70 -4.48
N VAL A 171 3.16 14.06 -3.26
CA VAL A 171 3.52 15.35 -2.65
C VAL A 171 4.81 15.17 -1.86
N VAL A 172 5.74 16.10 -2.02
CA VAL A 172 7.08 15.98 -1.45
C VAL A 172 7.25 17.01 -0.34
N TYR A 173 7.49 16.52 0.87
CA TYR A 173 7.87 17.33 2.02
C TYR A 173 9.32 17.09 2.40
N GLN A 174 9.92 18.07 3.07
CA GLN A 174 11.25 17.97 3.64
C GLN A 174 11.21 18.36 5.12
N HIS A 175 11.85 17.53 5.96
CA HIS A 175 12.09 17.82 7.36
C HIS A 175 13.58 17.66 7.67
N GLY A 176 14.29 18.79 7.83
CA GLY A 176 15.75 18.78 7.91
C GLY A 176 16.38 18.18 6.65
N ALA A 177 17.17 17.12 6.81
CA ALA A 177 17.79 16.38 5.70
C ALA A 177 16.90 15.28 5.11
N HIS A 178 15.71 15.03 5.67
CA HIS A 178 14.86 13.90 5.28
C HIS A 178 13.80 14.33 4.27
N ILE A 179 13.68 13.54 3.21
CA ILE A 179 12.64 13.66 2.18
C ILE A 179 11.48 12.73 2.53
N ILE A 180 10.26 13.23 2.43
CA ILE A 180 9.03 12.49 2.72
C ILE A 180 8.12 12.58 1.50
N ASN A 181 7.75 11.43 0.96
CA ASN A 181 6.81 11.33 -0.16
C ASN A 181 5.45 10.89 0.38
N VAL A 182 4.42 11.70 0.16
CA VAL A 182 3.03 11.35 0.46
C VAL A 182 2.34 11.01 -0.85
N PHE A 183 1.98 9.75 -1.02
CA PHE A 183 1.34 9.24 -2.23
C PHE A 183 -0.17 9.23 -2.08
N SER A 184 -0.88 9.59 -3.14
CA SER A 184 -2.33 9.46 -3.25
C SER A 184 -2.71 8.97 -4.64
N TRP A 185 -3.64 8.03 -4.72
CA TRP A 185 -4.15 7.47 -5.96
C TRP A 185 -5.66 7.29 -5.86
N ALA A 186 -6.32 7.16 -7.01
CA ALA A 186 -7.74 6.79 -7.02
C ALA A 186 -7.81 5.31 -6.66
N SER A 187 -8.50 4.97 -5.56
CA SER A 187 -8.88 3.57 -5.36
C SER A 187 -9.74 3.15 -6.55
N PRO A 188 -9.43 2.04 -7.24
CA PRO A 188 -10.27 1.54 -8.31
C PRO A 188 -11.65 1.28 -7.72
N ARG A 189 -12.61 2.16 -7.98
CA ARG A 189 -14.01 1.87 -7.63
C ARG A 189 -14.37 0.64 -8.45
N GLY A 190 -14.67 -0.47 -7.78
CA GLY A 190 -15.28 -1.61 -8.43
C GLY A 190 -16.55 -1.15 -9.14
N SER A 191 -16.53 -1.17 -10.48
CA SER A 191 -17.72 -1.18 -11.31
C SER A 191 -18.29 -2.59 -11.38
#